data_AF-A0A2S6FU97-F1
#
_entry.id   AF-A0A2S6FU97-F1
#
_cell.length_a   1.000
_cell.length_b   1.000
_cell.length_c   1.000
_cell.angle_alpha   90.00
_cell.angle_beta   90.00
_cell.angle_gamma   90.00
#
_symmetry.space_group_name_H-M   'P 1'
#
loop_
_entity.id
_entity.type
_entity.pdbx_description
1 polymer ?
#
loop_
_entity_poly.entity_id
_entity_poly.type
_entity_poly.pdbx_seq_one_letter_code
_entity_poly.pdbx_strand_id
1 'polypeptide(L)'
;MLLLFIKTKKDKKNKGGFLVFLILSPLLMIWTLYSYNYVLEPRFQDIKYYINKDYQITTGKCSSLNDGGKGVTSSFVLDEETYYYNKRLNKIYKGKSYKLHYLPNSKYVIESESLE
;
A
#
# COMPACT_ATOMS: atom_id res chain seq x y z
N MET A 1 16.72 27.42 -16.51
CA MET A 1 18.08 26.91 -16.22
C MET A 1 19.17 27.98 -16.27
N LEU A 2 19.24 28.81 -17.32
CA LEU A 2 20.31 29.82 -17.48
C LEU A 2 20.41 30.81 -16.30
N LEU A 3 19.28 31.27 -15.76
CA LEU A 3 19.23 32.20 -14.62
C LEU A 3 19.74 31.60 -13.30
N LEU A 4 19.56 30.29 -13.09
CA LEU A 4 20.09 29.55 -11.93
C LEU A 4 21.63 29.40 -12.01
N PHE A 5 22.14 29.22 -13.22
CA PHE A 5 23.59 29.12 -13.47
C PHE A 5 24.31 30.46 -13.27
N ILE A 6 23.65 31.57 -13.61
CA ILE A 6 24.21 32.92 -13.42
C ILE A 6 24.27 33.29 -11.94
N LYS A 7 23.27 32.90 -11.14
CA LYS A 7 23.22 33.22 -9.70
C LYS A 7 24.26 32.42 -8.88
N THR A 8 24.49 31.16 -9.23
CA THR A 8 25.49 30.28 -8.57
C THR A 8 26.93 30.72 -8.81
N LYS A 9 27.22 31.44 -9.90
CA LYS A 9 28.56 31.99 -10.17
C LYS A 9 28.93 33.15 -9.22
N LYS A 10 27.93 33.85 -8.67
CA LYS A 10 28.11 34.99 -7.75
C LYS A 10 28.26 34.55 -6.29
N ASP A 11 27.67 33.43 -5.89
CA ASP A 11 27.76 32.85 -4.54
C ASP A 11 28.72 31.66 -4.47
N LYS A 12 30.03 31.92 -4.47
CA LYS A 12 31.07 30.88 -4.33
C LYS A 12 30.97 30.07 -3.01
N LYS A 13 30.21 30.54 -2.01
CA LYS A 13 30.09 29.90 -0.68
C LYS A 13 29.11 28.72 -0.62
N ASN A 14 28.19 28.54 -1.57
CA ASN A 14 27.10 27.55 -1.48
C ASN A 14 27.11 26.44 -2.56
N LYS A 15 28.26 26.18 -3.19
CA LYS A 15 28.38 25.16 -4.27
C LYS A 15 27.96 23.75 -3.84
N GLY A 16 28.24 23.36 -2.60
CA GLY A 16 27.87 22.04 -2.07
C GLY A 16 26.37 21.84 -1.97
N GLY A 17 25.63 22.82 -1.44
CA GLY A 17 24.17 22.75 -1.34
C GLY A 17 23.46 22.71 -2.69
N PHE A 18 24.01 23.40 -3.71
CA PHE A 18 23.46 23.37 -5.07
C PHE A 18 23.62 21.99 -5.74
N LEU A 19 24.77 21.35 -5.56
CA LEU A 19 25.01 19.98 -6.04
C LEU A 19 24.09 18.96 -5.36
N VAL A 20 23.90 19.08 -4.04
CA VAL A 20 22.95 18.24 -3.30
C VAL A 20 21.53 18.43 -3.82
N PHE A 21 21.09 19.67 -4.03
CA PHE A 21 19.75 19.94 -4.57
C PHE A 21 19.54 19.33 -5.97
N LEU A 22 20.55 19.44 -6.86
CA LEU A 22 20.49 18.85 -8.20
C LEU A 22 20.37 17.33 -8.19
N ILE A 23 20.90 16.65 -7.18
CA ILE A 23 20.83 15.19 -7.06
C ILE A 23 19.57 14.75 -6.30
N LEU A 24 19.23 15.43 -5.20
CA LEU A 24 18.07 15.07 -4.37
C LEU A 24 16.75 15.38 -5.05
N SER A 25 16.66 16.50 -5.78
CA SER A 25 15.41 16.92 -6.43
C SER A 25 14.86 15.87 -7.41
N PRO A 26 15.63 15.33 -8.38
CA PRO A 26 15.12 14.28 -9.26
C PRO A 26 14.83 12.98 -8.51
N LEU A 27 15.63 12.63 -7.50
CA LEU A 27 15.39 11.43 -6.69
C LEU A 27 14.06 11.52 -5.93
N LEU A 28 13.78 12.67 -5.31
CA LEU A 28 12.51 12.95 -4.66
C LEU A 28 11.37 12.93 -5.66
N MET A 29 11.55 13.51 -6.86
CA MET A 29 10.51 13.54 -7.88
C MET A 29 10.15 12.13 -8.36
N ILE A 30 11.15 11.28 -8.61
CA ILE A 30 10.97 9.86 -8.94
C ILE A 30 10.24 9.12 -7.81
N TRP A 31 10.68 9.33 -6.57
CA TRP A 31 10.04 8.70 -5.42
C TRP A 31 8.59 9.15 -5.23
N THR A 32 8.27 10.42 -5.46
CA THR A 32 6.89 10.92 -5.41
C THR A 32 6.02 10.32 -6.51
N LEU A 33 6.54 10.23 -7.74
CA LEU A 33 5.82 9.62 -8.86
C LEU A 33 5.57 8.13 -8.60
N TYR A 34 6.60 7.42 -8.13
CA TYR A 34 6.47 6.01 -7.76
C TYR A 34 5.43 5.83 -6.65
N SER A 35 5.53 6.60 -5.56
CA SER A 35 4.60 6.49 -4.44
C SER A 35 3.17 6.82 -4.86
N TYR A 36 2.99 7.80 -5.75
CA TYR A 36 1.67 8.12 -6.27
C TYR A 36 1.08 6.95 -7.07
N ASN A 37 1.79 6.46 -8.08
CA ASN A 37 1.28 5.44 -9.00
C ASN A 37 1.14 4.05 -8.36
N TYR A 38 2.08 3.66 -7.49
CA TYR A 38 2.14 2.28 -6.97
C TYR A 38 1.61 2.13 -5.54
N VAL A 39 1.41 3.23 -4.82
CA VAL A 39 0.90 3.18 -3.44
C VAL A 39 -0.41 3.93 -3.31
N LEU A 40 -0.48 5.20 -3.70
CA LEU A 40 -1.66 6.05 -3.45
C LEU A 40 -2.80 5.77 -4.43
N GLU A 41 -2.53 5.74 -5.73
CA GLU A 41 -3.55 5.53 -6.75
C GLU A 41 -4.32 4.21 -6.57
N PRO A 42 -3.68 3.04 -6.35
CA PRO A 42 -4.40 1.79 -6.11
C PRO A 42 -5.26 1.85 -4.84
N ARG A 43 -4.81 2.57 -3.80
CA ARG A 43 -5.57 2.78 -2.56
C ARG A 43 -6.78 3.70 -2.76
N PHE A 44 -6.67 4.72 -3.60
CA PHE A 44 -7.82 5.56 -3.96
C PHE A 44 -8.84 4.78 -4.81
N GLN A 45 -8.37 3.90 -5.69
CA GLN A 45 -9.27 2.99 -6.42
C GLN A 45 -10.00 2.03 -5.46
N ASP A 46 -9.32 1.51 -4.44
CA ASP A 46 -9.95 0.71 -3.39
C ASP A 46 -11.08 1.44 -2.64
N ILE A 47 -10.95 2.74 -2.41
CA ILE A 47 -12.05 3.55 -1.85
C ILE A 47 -13.24 3.56 -2.82
N LYS A 48 -13.00 3.69 -4.13
CA LYS A 48 -14.06 3.64 -5.14
C LYS A 48 -14.74 2.27 -5.18
N TYR A 49 -13.97 1.18 -5.12
CA TYR A 49 -14.51 -0.18 -5.03
C TYR A 49 -15.38 -0.35 -3.77
N TYR A 50 -14.93 0.19 -2.64
CA TYR A 50 -15.69 0.17 -1.39
C TYR A 50 -17.02 0.92 -1.46
N ILE A 51 -17.02 2.16 -1.97
CA ILE A 51 -18.24 2.98 -2.10
C ILE A 51 -19.26 2.28 -3.02
N ASN A 52 -18.78 1.68 -4.10
CA ASN A 52 -19.63 1.00 -5.08
C ASN A 52 -20.01 -0.44 -4.71
N LYS A 53 -19.48 -0.98 -3.59
CA LYS A 53 -19.61 -2.39 -3.18
C LYS A 53 -19.14 -3.39 -4.25
N ASP A 54 -18.14 -3.00 -5.04
CA ASP A 54 -17.57 -3.81 -6.12
C ASP A 54 -16.36 -4.58 -5.58
N TYR A 55 -16.63 -5.73 -4.97
CA TYR A 55 -15.63 -6.56 -4.29
C TYR A 55 -15.26 -7.77 -5.11
N GLN A 56 -13.98 -8.14 -5.06
CA GLN A 56 -13.56 -9.46 -5.54
C GLN A 56 -13.92 -10.52 -4.52
N ILE A 57 -14.24 -11.70 -5.04
CA ILE A 57 -14.62 -12.86 -4.24
C ILE A 57 -13.61 -13.96 -4.46
N THR A 58 -13.13 -14.55 -3.37
CA THR A 58 -12.32 -15.77 -3.42
C THR A 58 -12.77 -16.74 -2.35
N THR A 59 -12.45 -18.01 -2.54
CA THR A 59 -12.72 -19.09 -1.59
C THR A 59 -11.48 -19.93 -1.45
N GLY A 60 -11.15 -20.33 -0.23
CA GLY A 60 -9.95 -21.13 0.00
C GLY A 60 -9.81 -21.54 1.46
N LYS A 61 -8.67 -22.14 1.78
CA LYS A 61 -8.36 -22.59 3.15
C LYS A 61 -7.31 -21.71 3.79
N CYS A 62 -7.58 -21.26 5.02
CA CYS A 62 -6.63 -20.47 5.79
C CYS A 62 -5.45 -21.35 6.22
N SER A 63 -4.27 -21.11 5.66
CA SER A 63 -3.06 -21.89 5.94
C SER A 63 -2.22 -21.28 7.05
N SER A 64 -2.28 -19.96 7.23
CA SER A 64 -1.53 -19.22 8.25
C SER A 64 -2.30 -18.00 8.72
N LEU A 65 -2.12 -17.64 9.99
CA LEU A 65 -2.76 -16.49 10.62
C LEU A 65 -1.68 -15.65 11.31
N ASN A 66 -1.59 -14.38 10.92
CA ASN A 66 -0.80 -13.38 11.63
C ASN A 66 -1.76 -12.44 12.36
N ASP A 67 -1.89 -12.72 13.64
CA ASP A 67 -2.80 -12.01 14.51
C ASP A 67 -2.40 -10.53 14.74
N GLY A 68 -1.26 -10.05 14.26
CA GLY A 68 -0.87 -8.64 14.36
C GLY A 68 -0.53 -8.22 15.79
N GLY A 69 0.69 -7.72 15.97
CA GLY A 69 1.14 -7.06 17.19
C GLY A 69 0.81 -5.56 17.19
N LYS A 70 1.35 -4.82 18.17
CA LYS A 70 1.26 -3.35 18.18
C LYS A 70 1.82 -2.78 16.86
N GLY A 71 0.97 -2.06 16.13
CA GLY A 71 1.34 -1.39 14.87
C GLY A 71 1.35 -2.29 13.63
N VAL A 72 0.96 -3.56 13.72
CA VAL A 72 0.91 -4.48 12.57
C VAL A 72 -0.54 -4.81 12.24
N THR A 73 -0.93 -4.56 10.98
CA THR A 73 -2.24 -4.95 10.46
C THR A 73 -2.36 -6.47 10.46
N SER A 74 -3.44 -7.00 11.05
CA SER A 74 -3.70 -8.43 11.05
C SER A 74 -3.87 -8.96 9.63
N SER A 75 -3.31 -10.13 9.39
CA SER A 75 -3.29 -10.77 8.08
C SER A 75 -3.38 -12.28 8.19
N PHE A 76 -3.74 -12.94 7.11
CA PHE A 76 -3.77 -14.39 7.01
C PHE A 76 -3.47 -14.81 5.58
N VAL A 77 -3.11 -16.08 5.41
CA VAL A 77 -2.82 -16.66 4.09
C VAL A 77 -3.97 -17.57 3.69
N LEU A 78 -4.57 -17.32 2.53
CA LEU A 78 -5.61 -18.14 1.90
C LEU A 78 -5.06 -18.58 0.54
N ASP A 79 -4.91 -19.88 0.32
CA ASP A 79 -4.40 -20.46 -0.93
C ASP A 79 -3.15 -19.74 -1.48
N GLU A 80 -2.12 -19.66 -0.62
CA GLU A 80 -0.80 -19.03 -0.90
C GLU A 80 -0.80 -17.50 -1.04
N GLU A 81 -1.97 -16.85 -0.97
CA GLU A 81 -2.06 -15.39 -1.02
C GLU A 81 -2.29 -14.77 0.36
N THR A 82 -1.66 -13.63 0.62
CA THR A 82 -1.83 -12.88 1.87
C THR A 82 -2.99 -11.88 1.77
N TYR A 83 -3.88 -11.92 2.75
CA TYR A 83 -5.01 -11.02 2.90
C TYR A 83 -4.92 -10.26 4.23
N TYR A 84 -5.40 -9.02 4.23
CA TYR A 84 -5.42 -8.15 5.42
C TYR A 84 -6.84 -7.95 5.91
N TYR A 85 -7.04 -7.82 7.22
CA TYR A 85 -8.39 -7.70 7.77
C TYR A 85 -8.41 -6.99 9.12
N ASN A 86 -9.58 -6.48 9.48
CA ASN A 86 -9.86 -6.04 10.83
C ASN A 86 -10.45 -7.19 11.65
N LYS A 87 -9.71 -7.62 12.68
CA LYS A 87 -10.12 -8.68 13.61
C LYS A 87 -11.44 -8.46 14.32
N ARG A 88 -11.81 -7.21 14.54
CA ARG A 88 -13.09 -6.88 15.21
C ARG A 88 -14.28 -7.16 14.31
N LEU A 89 -14.08 -7.05 12.98
CA LEU A 89 -15.12 -7.26 11.99
C LEU A 89 -15.12 -8.70 11.47
N ASN A 90 -13.94 -9.27 11.23
CA ASN A 90 -13.78 -10.60 10.64
C ASN A 90 -13.01 -11.52 11.59
N LYS A 91 -13.62 -12.63 12.00
CA LYS A 91 -13.02 -13.65 12.88
C LYS A 91 -12.47 -14.82 12.04
N ILE A 92 -11.19 -14.74 11.72
CA ILE A 92 -10.48 -15.75 10.93
C ILE A 92 -9.72 -16.70 11.84
N TYR A 93 -9.79 -18.00 11.55
CA TYR A 93 -9.10 -19.06 12.26
C TYR A 93 -8.27 -19.91 11.29
N LYS A 94 -7.07 -20.29 11.72
CA LYS A 94 -6.20 -21.18 10.94
C LYS A 94 -6.88 -22.53 10.73
N GLY A 95 -6.75 -23.07 9.51
CA GLY A 95 -7.28 -24.39 9.14
C GLY A 95 -8.75 -24.41 8.71
N LYS A 96 -9.47 -23.29 8.83
CA LYS A 96 -10.85 -23.17 8.34
C LYS A 96 -10.90 -22.64 6.90
N SER A 97 -11.97 -22.97 6.20
CA SER A 97 -12.24 -22.47 4.86
C SER A 97 -13.14 -21.25 4.91
N TYR A 98 -12.86 -20.28 4.03
CA TYR A 98 -13.59 -19.02 3.99
C TYR A 98 -13.92 -18.62 2.57
N LYS A 99 -15.06 -17.97 2.42
CA LYS A 99 -15.37 -17.10 1.28
C LYS A 99 -15.12 -15.67 1.68
N LEU A 100 -14.26 -14.98 0.94
CA LEU A 100 -13.86 -13.60 1.22
C LEU A 100 -14.46 -12.66 0.19
N HIS A 101 -14.94 -11.51 0.66
CA HIS A 101 -15.20 -10.33 -0.16
C HIS A 101 -14.13 -9.29 0.17
N TYR A 102 -13.30 -8.93 -0.80
CA TYR A 102 -12.12 -8.11 -0.56
C TYR A 102 -11.89 -7.02 -1.61
N LEU A 103 -11.10 -6.02 -1.24
CA LEU A 103 -10.70 -4.92 -2.11
C LEU A 103 -9.53 -5.35 -3.02
N PRO A 104 -9.65 -5.21 -4.35
CA PRO A 104 -8.71 -5.81 -5.31
C PRO A 104 -7.26 -5.40 -5.11
N ASN A 105 -6.98 -4.11 -4.87
CA ASN A 105 -5.61 -3.61 -4.88
C ASN A 105 -4.89 -3.84 -3.55
N SER A 106 -5.59 -3.66 -2.42
CA SER A 106 -5.01 -3.83 -1.08
C SER A 106 -5.13 -5.24 -0.51
N LYS A 107 -5.92 -6.12 -1.16
CA LYS A 107 -6.31 -7.43 -0.62
C LYS A 107 -6.91 -7.33 0.79
N TYR A 108 -7.60 -6.21 1.07
CA TYR A 108 -8.22 -5.96 2.36
C TYR A 108 -9.64 -6.55 2.39
N VAL A 109 -9.89 -7.44 3.34
CA VAL A 109 -11.14 -8.18 3.49
C VAL A 109 -12.18 -7.29 4.17
N ILE A 110 -13.31 -7.13 3.49
CA ILE A 110 -14.49 -6.41 3.98
C ILE A 110 -15.38 -7.38 4.75
N GLU A 111 -15.70 -8.52 4.13
CA GLU A 111 -16.55 -9.56 4.71
C GLU A 111 -15.91 -10.93 4.52
N SER A 112 -16.05 -11.78 5.53
CA SER A 112 -15.64 -13.18 5.50
C SER A 112 -16.77 -14.09 5.96
N GLU A 113 -17.09 -15.10 5.18
CA GLU A 113 -18.07 -16.13 5.50
C GLU A 113 -17.34 -17.47 5.72
N SER A 114 -17.58 -18.10 6.87
CA SER A 114 -16.98 -19.41 7.19
C SER A 114 -17.72 -20.49 6.41
N LEU A 115 -16.98 -21.32 5.68
CA LEU A 115 -17.50 -22.45 4.90
C LEU A 115 -17.38 -23.77 5.69
N GLU A 116 -17.59 -23.71 7.02
CA GLU A 116 -17.50 -24.88 7.91
C GLU A 116 -18.30 -26.09 7.40
#